data_AF-R0ML42-F1
#
_entry.id   AF-R0ML42-F1
#
_cell.length_a   1.000
_cell.length_b   1.000
_cell.length_c   1.000
_cell.angle_alpha   90.00
_cell.angle_beta   90.00
_cell.angle_gamma   90.00
#
_symmetry.space_group_name_H-M   'P 1'
#
loop_
_entity.id
_entity.type
_entity.pdbx_description
1 polymer ?
#
loop_
_entity_poly.entity_id
_entity_poly.type
_entity_poly.pdbx_seq_one_letter_code
_entity_poly.pdbx_strand_id
1 'polypeptide(L)'
;MDKPTRTLLVIGDNKLIEDFKNKSDIREIYNHPKVKNAFIIIFYDIRKSESYFKDLKQNTTVFYTISKYEVPQEPDKCDESKNQGTVYITLRSNNKTEINDNEFMNYLNGFGEIKEVKLTSGLIKCIEYYDTRSSKRVREALNNKSYEGNPVTVRNVWDLNSKTRQEIFNQN
;
A
#
# COMPACT_ATOMS: atom_id res chain seq x y z
N MET A 1 -17.22 7.81 2.55
CA MET A 1 -16.21 8.07 1.50
C MET A 1 -16.57 7.17 0.34
N ASP A 2 -16.73 7.71 -0.88
CA ASP A 2 -17.21 6.90 -2.02
C ASP A 2 -16.07 6.20 -2.76
N LYS A 3 -14.82 6.59 -2.50
CA LYS A 3 -13.64 5.98 -3.10
C LYS A 3 -13.22 4.74 -2.29
N PRO A 4 -12.93 3.60 -2.95
CA PRO A 4 -12.37 2.43 -2.29
C PRO A 4 -11.09 2.74 -1.53
N THR A 5 -10.98 2.18 -0.33
CA THR A 5 -9.77 2.17 0.50
C THR A 5 -9.51 0.76 0.98
N ARG A 6 -8.33 0.49 1.56
CA ARG A 6 -8.02 -0.81 2.18
C ARG A 6 -8.71 -1.02 3.53
N THR A 7 -9.57 -0.10 3.96
CA THR A 7 -10.13 -0.11 5.31
C THR A 7 -11.65 0.03 5.25
N LEU A 8 -12.34 -0.92 5.88
CA LEU A 8 -13.79 -0.91 6.02
C LEU A 8 -14.18 -0.61 7.47
N LEU A 9 -15.18 0.25 7.64
CA LEU A 9 -15.97 0.35 8.85
C LEU A 9 -17.24 -0.48 8.65
N VAL A 10 -17.44 -1.50 9.48
CA VAL A 10 -18.59 -2.40 9.42
C VAL A 10 -19.39 -2.28 10.72
N ILE A 11 -20.70 -2.08 10.62
CA ILE A 11 -21.63 -2.10 11.75
C ILE A 11 -22.50 -3.35 11.61
N GLY A 12 -22.37 -4.29 12.54
CA GLY A 12 -23.01 -5.61 12.47
C GLY A 12 -22.76 -6.49 13.71
N ASP A 13 -23.25 -7.73 13.67
CA ASP A 13 -23.10 -8.70 14.79
C ASP A 13 -21.62 -9.09 15.01
N ASN A 14 -21.21 -9.29 16.27
CA ASN A 14 -19.89 -9.79 16.66
C ASN A 14 -19.54 -11.12 15.96
N LYS A 15 -20.53 -11.98 15.67
CA LYS A 15 -20.31 -13.26 14.97
C LYS A 15 -19.66 -13.09 13.60
N LEU A 16 -19.99 -12.00 12.89
CA LEU A 16 -19.41 -11.67 11.59
C LEU A 16 -17.88 -11.53 11.66
N ILE A 17 -17.37 -11.02 12.78
CA ILE A 17 -15.93 -10.83 12.97
C ILE A 17 -15.22 -12.15 13.18
N GLU A 18 -15.86 -13.12 13.82
CA GLU A 18 -15.28 -14.45 14.01
C GLU A 18 -14.99 -15.13 12.67
N ASP A 19 -15.90 -14.99 11.70
CA ASP A 19 -15.70 -15.51 10.34
C ASP A 19 -14.52 -14.86 9.62
N PHE A 20 -14.10 -13.66 10.04
CA PHE A 20 -13.00 -12.92 9.44
C PHE A 20 -11.69 -13.07 10.18
N LYS A 21 -11.70 -13.53 11.44
CA LYS A 21 -10.48 -13.82 12.18
C LYS A 21 -9.67 -14.85 11.40
N ASN A 22 -8.37 -14.56 11.22
CA ASN A 22 -7.38 -15.40 10.54
C ASN A 22 -7.43 -15.46 9.00
N LYS A 23 -8.30 -14.70 8.32
CA LYS A 23 -8.21 -14.64 6.86
C LYS A 23 -6.92 -13.94 6.42
N SER A 24 -6.16 -14.57 5.52
CA SER A 24 -4.84 -14.10 5.05
C SER A 24 -4.85 -12.74 4.35
N ASP A 25 -6.03 -12.30 3.90
CA ASP A 25 -6.23 -11.06 3.18
C ASP A 25 -6.42 -9.87 4.14
N ILE A 26 -6.70 -10.17 5.40
CA ILE A 26 -6.94 -9.22 6.47
C ILE A 26 -5.64 -9.02 7.25
N ARG A 27 -5.26 -7.75 7.40
CA ARG A 27 -4.12 -7.32 8.20
C ARG A 27 -4.49 -7.22 9.67
N GLU A 28 -5.60 -6.57 9.97
CA GLU A 28 -6.00 -6.26 11.34
C GLU A 28 -7.51 -6.05 11.41
N ILE A 29 -8.12 -6.49 12.51
CA ILE A 29 -9.50 -6.16 12.88
C ILE A 29 -9.50 -5.63 14.30
N TYR A 30 -10.21 -4.52 14.55
CA TYR A 30 -10.41 -4.01 15.90
C TYR A 30 -11.78 -3.33 16.05
N ASN A 31 -12.25 -3.23 17.30
CA ASN A 31 -13.51 -2.57 17.62
C ASN A 31 -13.40 -1.05 17.46
N HIS A 32 -14.43 -0.42 16.90
CA HIS A 32 -14.52 1.03 16.86
C HIS A 32 -14.62 1.58 18.29
N PRO A 33 -13.79 2.57 18.69
CA PRO A 33 -13.66 2.97 20.10
C PRO A 33 -14.93 3.61 20.69
N LYS A 34 -15.81 4.13 19.83
CA LYS A 34 -16.99 4.93 20.25
C LYS A 34 -18.33 4.36 19.83
N VAL A 35 -18.35 3.35 18.95
CA VAL A 35 -19.60 2.85 18.35
C VAL A 35 -19.69 1.37 18.67
N LYS A 36 -20.77 0.97 19.36
CA LYS A 36 -21.02 -0.43 19.69
C LYS A 36 -21.28 -1.23 18.43
N ASN A 37 -20.85 -2.49 18.41
CA ASN A 37 -21.04 -3.41 17.30
C ASN A 37 -20.51 -2.85 15.96
N ALA A 38 -19.44 -2.04 16.04
CA ALA A 38 -18.77 -1.48 14.89
C ALA A 38 -17.30 -1.88 14.91
N PHE A 39 -16.79 -2.26 13.75
CA PHE A 39 -15.46 -2.82 13.61
C PHE A 39 -14.73 -2.14 12.46
N ILE A 40 -13.43 -1.95 12.64
CA ILE A 40 -12.52 -1.54 11.58
C ILE A 40 -11.80 -2.79 11.09
N ILE A 41 -11.91 -3.05 9.79
CA ILE A 41 -11.22 -4.15 9.11
C ILE A 41 -10.22 -3.55 8.13
N ILE A 42 -8.95 -3.87 8.31
CA ILE A 42 -7.85 -3.40 7.45
C ILE A 42 -7.39 -4.57 6.58
N PHE A 43 -7.35 -4.36 5.27
CA PHE A 43 -6.92 -5.34 4.28
C PHE A 43 -5.49 -5.02 3.79
N TYR A 44 -4.79 -6.06 3.34
CA TYR A 44 -3.52 -5.86 2.62
C TYR A 44 -3.76 -5.41 1.17
N ASP A 45 -4.76 -6.00 0.50
CA ASP A 45 -5.10 -5.73 -0.89
C ASP A 45 -6.44 -4.97 -0.98
N ILE A 46 -6.44 -3.84 -1.71
CA ILE A 46 -7.64 -3.01 -1.89
C ILE A 46 -8.76 -3.73 -2.66
N ARG A 47 -8.43 -4.69 -3.54
CA ARG A 47 -9.47 -5.47 -4.25
C ARG A 47 -10.22 -6.39 -3.29
N LYS A 48 -9.56 -6.81 -2.21
CA LYS A 48 -10.18 -7.60 -1.16
C LYS A 48 -11.14 -6.76 -0.33
N SER A 49 -10.76 -5.52 0.03
CA SER A 49 -11.74 -4.63 0.67
C SER A 49 -12.93 -4.34 -0.24
N GLU A 50 -12.75 -4.18 -1.55
CA GLU A 50 -13.85 -4.01 -2.50
C GLU A 50 -14.77 -5.22 -2.60
N SER A 51 -14.21 -6.43 -2.65
CA SER A 51 -15.00 -7.68 -2.63
C SER A 51 -15.81 -7.78 -1.34
N TYR A 52 -15.16 -7.59 -0.19
CA TYR A 52 -15.84 -7.68 1.12
C TYR A 52 -16.88 -6.59 1.28
N PHE A 53 -16.64 -5.38 0.78
CA PHE A 53 -17.62 -4.31 0.80
C PHE A 53 -18.91 -4.71 0.08
N LYS A 54 -18.81 -5.32 -1.12
CA LYS A 54 -19.96 -5.78 -1.89
C LYS A 54 -20.73 -6.88 -1.18
N ASP A 55 -20.02 -7.85 -0.60
CA ASP A 55 -20.63 -8.98 0.11
C ASP A 55 -21.32 -8.52 1.40
N LEU A 56 -20.66 -7.67 2.18
CA LEU A 56 -21.14 -7.17 3.47
C LEU A 56 -22.35 -6.24 3.33
N LYS A 57 -22.41 -5.46 2.25
CA LYS A 57 -23.50 -4.51 1.99
C LYS A 57 -24.87 -5.17 1.89
N GLN A 58 -24.94 -6.48 1.69
CA GLN A 58 -26.20 -7.23 1.61
C GLN A 58 -26.89 -7.35 2.98
N ASN A 59 -26.13 -7.47 4.07
CA ASN A 59 -26.66 -7.83 5.39
C ASN A 59 -26.18 -6.91 6.52
N THR A 60 -25.30 -5.95 6.22
CA THR A 60 -24.69 -5.07 7.22
C THR A 60 -24.57 -3.64 6.70
N THR A 61 -24.35 -2.69 7.60
CA THR A 61 -23.97 -1.33 7.21
C THR A 61 -22.46 -1.25 7.11
N VAL A 62 -21.94 -0.92 5.92
CA VAL A 62 -20.50 -0.89 5.65
C VAL A 62 -20.10 0.39 4.91
N PHE A 63 -18.97 0.97 5.29
CA PHE A 63 -18.40 2.18 4.70
C PHE A 63 -16.91 2.01 4.45
N TYR A 64 -16.39 2.57 3.36
CA TYR A 64 -14.96 2.83 3.26
C TYR A 64 -14.55 3.91 4.25
N THR A 65 -13.41 3.69 4.91
CA THR A 65 -12.80 4.63 5.84
C THR A 65 -11.27 4.61 5.69
N ILE A 66 -10.57 5.41 6.47
CA ILE A 66 -9.10 5.39 6.55
C ILE A 66 -8.67 4.83 7.90
N SER A 67 -7.64 3.99 7.89
CA SER A 67 -7.10 3.40 9.12
C SER A 67 -6.17 4.37 9.86
N LYS A 68 -5.85 4.01 11.12
CA LYS A 68 -4.79 4.67 11.93
C LYS A 68 -3.41 4.70 11.27
N TYR A 69 -3.18 3.85 10.26
CA TYR A 69 -1.94 3.77 9.49
C TYR A 69 -1.91 4.74 8.30
N GLU A 70 -3.09 5.16 7.83
CA GLU A 70 -3.25 6.08 6.70
C GLU A 70 -3.38 7.54 7.15
N VAL A 71 -3.58 7.78 8.45
CA VAL A 71 -3.53 9.11 9.05
C VAL A 71 -2.10 9.41 9.50
N PRO A 72 -1.44 10.46 8.96
CA PRO A 72 -0.14 10.91 9.45
C PRO A 72 -0.25 11.28 10.94
N GLN A 73 0.52 10.61 11.78
CA GLN A 73 0.72 11.01 13.17
C GLN A 73 2.07 11.72 13.22
N GLU A 74 2.10 13.04 13.31
CA GLU A 74 3.36 13.78 13.48
C GLU A 74 3.93 13.48 14.88
N PRO A 75 5.23 13.14 15.06
CA PRO A 75 6.34 13.17 14.10
C PRO A 75 6.77 11.76 13.61
N ASP A 76 5.84 10.83 13.41
CA ASP A 76 6.17 9.44 13.07
C ASP A 76 6.82 9.34 11.69
N LYS A 77 8.05 8.83 11.65
CA LYS A 77 8.65 8.29 10.41
C LYS A 77 7.79 7.15 9.89
N CYS A 78 7.67 7.04 8.58
CA CYS A 78 6.85 5.99 7.98
C CYS A 78 7.62 4.66 8.02
N ASP A 79 7.12 3.69 8.79
CA ASP A 79 7.74 2.37 8.91
C ASP A 79 6.84 1.26 8.33
N GLU A 80 7.32 0.02 8.41
CA GLU A 80 6.62 -1.16 7.87
C GLU A 80 5.26 -1.42 8.54
N SER A 81 5.03 -0.84 9.73
CA SER A 81 3.78 -0.99 10.46
C SER A 81 2.64 -0.19 9.84
N LYS A 82 2.95 0.82 8.99
CA LYS A 82 1.97 1.77 8.44
C LYS A 82 1.25 1.28 7.16
N ASN A 83 1.27 -0.01 6.86
CA ASN A 83 0.54 -0.64 5.74
C ASN A 83 0.70 0.08 4.38
N GLN A 84 1.91 0.54 4.07
CA GLN A 84 2.15 1.34 2.87
C GLN A 84 2.16 0.50 1.60
N GLY A 85 1.39 0.94 0.60
CA GLY A 85 1.29 0.28 -0.71
C GLY A 85 2.14 0.91 -1.81
N THR A 86 2.85 2.01 -1.52
CA THR A 86 3.57 2.78 -2.53
C THR A 86 5.06 2.86 -2.20
N VAL A 87 5.90 2.49 -3.18
CA VAL A 87 7.36 2.54 -3.08
C VAL A 87 7.93 3.57 -4.04
N TYR A 88 8.91 4.34 -3.54
CA TYR A 88 9.73 5.23 -4.35
C TYR A 88 11.12 4.62 -4.50
N ILE A 89 11.47 4.28 -5.74
CA ILE A 89 12.67 3.53 -6.09
C ILE A 89 13.58 4.48 -6.87
N THR A 90 14.84 4.53 -6.46
CA THR A 90 15.89 5.29 -7.14
C THR A 90 17.05 4.37 -7.47
N LEU A 91 17.31 4.20 -8.76
CA LEU A 91 18.52 3.60 -9.29
C LEU A 91 19.62 4.66 -9.37
N ARG A 92 20.86 4.28 -9.07
CA ARG A 92 22.04 5.13 -9.31
C ARG A 92 22.85 4.52 -10.44
N SER A 93 23.04 5.28 -11.53
CA SER A 93 23.86 4.83 -12.65
C SER A 93 25.33 4.95 -12.31
N ASN A 94 26.06 3.85 -12.43
CA ASN A 94 27.52 3.81 -12.32
C ASN A 94 28.21 3.89 -13.70
N ASN A 95 27.55 4.47 -14.71
CA ASN A 95 28.09 4.77 -16.06
C ASN A 95 28.48 3.57 -16.93
N LYS A 96 28.01 2.33 -16.66
CA LYS A 96 28.42 1.14 -17.46
C LYS A 96 27.31 0.36 -18.16
N THR A 97 26.04 0.56 -17.83
CA THR A 97 24.94 -0.17 -18.47
C THR A 97 23.66 0.65 -18.42
N GLU A 98 23.02 0.86 -19.59
CA GLU A 98 21.66 1.37 -19.64
C GLU A 98 20.72 0.33 -19.06
N ILE A 99 19.87 0.74 -18.10
CA ILE A 99 18.85 -0.13 -17.54
C ILE A 99 17.67 -0.13 -18.49
N ASN A 100 17.28 -1.32 -18.95
CA ASN A 100 16.09 -1.48 -19.75
C ASN A 100 14.85 -1.26 -18.88
N ASP A 101 14.11 -0.19 -19.16
CA ASP A 101 12.94 0.21 -18.37
C ASP A 101 11.85 -0.88 -18.33
N ASN A 102 11.62 -1.55 -19.47
CA ASN A 102 10.61 -2.60 -19.57
C ASN A 102 11.00 -3.83 -18.75
N GLU A 103 12.28 -4.22 -18.78
CA GLU A 103 12.78 -5.35 -17.98
C GLU A 103 12.73 -5.03 -16.49
N PHE A 104 13.11 -3.81 -16.10
CA PHE A 104 13.00 -3.39 -14.71
C PHE A 104 11.56 -3.33 -14.22
N MET A 105 10.63 -2.82 -15.04
CA MET A 105 9.20 -2.83 -14.71
C MET A 105 8.64 -4.25 -14.62
N ASN A 106 9.05 -5.16 -15.51
CA ASN A 106 8.68 -6.59 -15.43
C ASN A 106 9.22 -7.24 -14.16
N TYR A 107 10.46 -6.95 -13.79
CA TYR A 107 11.06 -7.41 -12.53
C TYR A 107 10.28 -6.89 -11.32
N LEU A 108 9.88 -5.62 -11.32
CA LEU A 108 9.08 -5.03 -10.25
C LEU A 108 7.66 -5.63 -10.17
N ASN A 109 7.05 -5.98 -11.31
CA ASN A 109 5.77 -6.67 -11.36
C ASN A 109 5.85 -8.11 -10.81
N GLY A 110 7.03 -8.73 -10.79
CA GLY A 110 7.28 -10.04 -10.18
C GLY A 110 7.07 -10.08 -8.66
N PHE A 111 7.15 -8.94 -7.96
CA PHE A 111 6.92 -8.88 -6.51
C PHE A 111 5.43 -8.88 -6.12
N GLY A 112 4.57 -8.54 -7.07
CA GLY A 112 3.12 -8.45 -6.92
C GLY A 112 2.51 -7.58 -8.00
N GLU A 113 1.19 -7.64 -8.15
CA GLU A 113 0.48 -6.89 -9.17
C GLU A 113 0.53 -5.38 -8.90
N ILE A 114 1.05 -4.64 -9.89
CA ILE A 114 1.11 -3.19 -9.88
C ILE A 114 -0.29 -2.63 -10.10
N LYS A 115 -0.74 -1.77 -9.19
CA LYS A 115 -1.99 -1.04 -9.31
C LYS A 115 -1.83 0.20 -10.18
N GLU A 116 -0.75 0.95 -9.96
CA GLU A 116 -0.51 2.23 -10.63
C GLU A 116 0.98 2.54 -10.65
N VAL A 117 1.47 3.06 -11.77
CA VAL A 117 2.80 3.68 -11.87
C VAL A 117 2.60 5.19 -11.73
N LYS A 118 2.89 5.73 -10.54
CA LYS A 118 2.64 7.15 -10.21
C LYS A 118 3.67 8.11 -10.77
N LEU A 119 4.89 7.63 -11.01
CA LEU A 119 5.98 8.44 -11.57
C LEU A 119 7.00 7.54 -12.23
N THR A 120 7.41 7.93 -13.44
CA THR A 120 8.60 7.41 -14.12
C THR A 120 9.43 8.59 -14.58
N SER A 121 10.66 8.72 -14.06
CA SER A 121 11.57 9.80 -14.44
C SER A 121 13.01 9.31 -14.44
N GLY A 122 13.51 8.91 -15.61
CA GLY A 122 14.82 8.27 -15.75
C GLY A 122 14.97 7.07 -14.80
N LEU A 123 15.92 7.19 -13.87
CA LEU A 123 16.26 6.17 -12.88
C LEU A 123 15.32 6.11 -11.66
N ILE A 124 14.26 6.93 -11.66
CA ILE A 124 13.25 6.99 -10.59
C ILE A 124 11.97 6.30 -11.05
N LYS A 125 11.41 5.48 -10.16
CA LYS A 125 10.09 4.85 -10.29
C LYS A 125 9.30 5.02 -9.00
N CYS A 126 8.05 5.46 -9.09
CA CYS A 126 7.11 5.47 -7.98
C CYS A 126 5.94 4.55 -8.34
N ILE A 127 5.75 3.48 -7.57
CA ILE A 127 4.80 2.40 -7.90
C ILE A 127 3.90 2.13 -6.71
N GLU A 128 2.59 2.06 -6.97
CA GLU A 128 1.61 1.54 -6.04
C GLU A 128 1.22 0.11 -6.41
N TYR A 129 1.27 -0.79 -5.43
CA TYR A 129 0.79 -2.18 -5.56
C TYR A 129 -0.63 -2.31 -5.02
N TYR A 130 -1.39 -3.27 -5.55
CA TYR A 130 -2.69 -3.62 -4.98
C TYR A 130 -2.54 -4.09 -3.52
N ASP A 131 -1.65 -5.07 -3.32
CA ASP A 131 -1.30 -5.66 -2.03
C ASP A 131 -0.05 -4.99 -1.43
N THR A 132 -0.19 -4.40 -0.24
CA THR A 132 0.89 -3.68 0.48
C THR A 132 2.06 -4.57 0.87
N ARG A 133 1.86 -5.89 0.95
CA ARG A 133 2.95 -6.85 1.20
C ARG A 133 3.93 -6.88 0.03
N SER A 134 3.49 -6.57 -1.19
CA SER A 134 4.35 -6.48 -2.37
C SER A 134 5.36 -5.34 -2.24
N SER A 135 4.90 -4.17 -1.80
CA SER A 135 5.76 -3.02 -1.47
C SER A 135 6.81 -3.36 -0.42
N LYS A 136 6.42 -4.15 0.60
CA LYS A 136 7.36 -4.66 1.61
C LYS A 136 8.41 -5.57 0.97
N ARG A 137 8.01 -6.56 0.15
CA ARG A 137 8.94 -7.46 -0.55
C ARG A 137 9.92 -6.71 -1.43
N VAL A 138 9.47 -5.70 -2.19
CA VAL A 138 10.34 -4.85 -3.01
C VAL A 138 11.40 -4.17 -2.14
N ARG A 139 10.99 -3.55 -1.02
CA ARG A 139 11.92 -2.86 -0.13
C ARG A 139 12.94 -3.82 0.49
N GLU A 140 12.52 -5.00 0.93
CA GLU A 140 13.42 -6.03 1.46
C GLU A 140 14.37 -6.59 0.38
N ALA A 141 13.89 -6.71 -0.85
CA ALA A 141 14.65 -7.28 -1.96
C ALA A 141 15.63 -6.28 -2.60
N LEU A 142 15.33 -4.98 -2.58
CA LEU A 142 16.09 -3.98 -3.35
C LEU A 142 16.73 -2.87 -2.52
N ASN A 143 16.21 -2.51 -1.33
CA ASN A 143 16.75 -1.35 -0.62
C ASN A 143 18.20 -1.59 -0.18
N ASN A 144 19.09 -0.63 -0.49
CA ASN A 144 20.54 -0.72 -0.23
C ASN A 144 21.22 -1.94 -0.89
N LYS A 145 20.63 -2.47 -1.96
CA LYS A 145 21.18 -3.54 -2.79
C LYS A 145 21.46 -3.00 -4.20
N SER A 146 21.64 -3.89 -5.17
CA SER A 146 21.88 -3.51 -6.56
C SER A 146 20.96 -4.29 -7.50
N TYR A 147 20.55 -3.65 -8.59
CA TYR A 147 19.89 -4.26 -9.74
C TYR A 147 20.81 -4.09 -10.95
N GLU A 148 21.21 -5.19 -11.58
CA GLU A 148 22.16 -5.19 -12.72
C GLU A 148 23.46 -4.38 -12.44
N GLY A 149 23.96 -4.46 -11.20
CA GLY A 149 25.15 -3.72 -10.76
C GLY A 149 24.92 -2.24 -10.41
N ASN A 150 23.72 -1.72 -10.60
CA ASN A 150 23.34 -0.35 -10.23
C ASN A 150 22.76 -0.32 -8.81
N PRO A 151 23.30 0.49 -7.88
CA PRO A 151 22.77 0.61 -6.53
C PRO A 151 21.33 1.09 -6.52
N VAL A 152 20.51 0.51 -5.64
CA VAL A 152 19.09 0.81 -5.50
C VAL A 152 18.82 1.34 -4.10
N THR A 153 18.05 2.42 -4.02
CA THR A 153 17.42 2.89 -2.78
C THR A 153 15.90 2.79 -2.94
N VAL A 154 15.23 2.24 -1.92
CA VAL A 154 13.77 2.16 -1.87
C VAL A 154 13.28 2.87 -0.61
N ARG A 155 12.33 3.78 -0.75
CA ARG A 155 11.74 4.55 0.35
C ARG A 155 10.21 4.49 0.30
N ASN A 156 9.57 4.66 1.46
CA ASN A 156 8.15 4.96 1.49
C ASN A 156 7.94 6.40 1.01
N VAL A 157 6.85 6.65 0.28
CA VAL A 157 6.56 8.00 -0.25
C VAL A 157 6.43 9.04 0.85
N TRP A 158 5.91 8.66 2.02
CA TRP A 158 5.76 9.55 3.16
C TRP A 158 7.08 9.98 3.81
N ASP A 159 8.18 9.28 3.55
CA ASP A 159 9.52 9.66 4.01
C ASP A 159 10.21 10.65 3.06
N LEU A 160 9.57 10.99 1.94
CA LEU A 160 10.09 11.96 0.99
C LEU A 160 9.76 13.40 1.42
N ASN A 161 10.59 14.34 0.97
CA ASN A 161 10.31 15.76 1.19
C ASN A 161 8.96 16.17 0.55
N SER A 162 8.36 17.24 1.06
CA SER A 162 7.03 17.70 0.63
C SER A 162 6.95 18.02 -0.87
N LYS A 163 8.02 18.55 -1.48
CA LYS A 163 8.06 18.86 -2.92
C LYS A 163 7.96 17.58 -3.76
N THR A 164 8.77 16.57 -3.47
CA THR A 164 8.73 15.28 -4.19
C THR A 164 7.38 14.57 -3.99
N ARG A 165 6.78 14.65 -2.79
CA ARG A 165 5.42 14.13 -2.58
C ARG A 165 4.38 14.84 -3.45
N GLN A 166 4.43 16.17 -3.53
CA GLN A 166 3.55 16.94 -4.41
C GLN A 166 3.73 16.54 -5.88
N GLU A 167 4.96 16.39 -6.36
CA GLU A 167 5.24 15.93 -7.73
C GLU A 167 4.61 14.55 -8.01
N ILE A 168 4.65 13.61 -7.05
CA ILE A 168 4.05 12.27 -7.19
C ILE A 168 2.52 12.32 -7.21
N PHE A 169 1.90 13.17 -6.38
CA PHE A 169 0.44 13.18 -6.20
C PHE A 169 -0.30 14.17 -7.10
N ASN A 170 0.40 15.14 -7.70
CA ASN A 170 -0.20 16.15 -8.60
C ASN A 170 -0.16 15.77 -10.09
N GLN A 171 0.37 14.59 -10.44
CA GLN A 171 0.39 14.09 -11.83
C GLN A 171 -0.94 13.43 -12.27
N ASN A 172 -1.98 13.49 -11.43
CA ASN A 172 -3.30 12.90 -11.67
C ASN A 172 -4.42 13.94 -11.74
#